data_AF-A0A5C9BH40-F1
#
_entry.id   AF-A0A5C9BH40-F1
#
_cell.length_a   1.000
_cell.length_b   1.000
_cell.length_c   1.000
_cell.angle_alpha   90.00
_cell.angle_beta   90.00
_cell.angle_gamma   90.00
#
_symmetry.space_group_name_H-M   'P 1'
#
loop_
_entity.id
_entity.type
_entity.pdbx_description
1 polymer ?
#
loop_
_entity_poly.entity_id
_entity_poly.type
_entity_poly.pdbx_seq_one_letter_code
_entity_poly.pdbx_strand_id
1 'polypeptide(L)'
;MFLIVLRAIYFVVCCSAIAAFVHPKNEPPAIVENHEIVAFLLILLVTQLGTLVDVFIPKKRVEVISAVYFGLLIGVLLSYLMSQAISPVFAAMKSMASYRDAVVMVLTLMITYFSTSLLVQTRDDFRFVIPYVEFSRELKGVRPLILDSSALIDGRIADVVETKILDSKMVVPDFVLKEV
;
A
#
# COMPACT_ATOMS: atom_id res chain seq x y z
N MET A 1 8.90 3.23 14.92
CA MET A 1 8.88 4.60 15.47
C MET A 1 8.13 5.57 14.56
N PHE A 2 8.46 5.68 13.26
CA PHE A 2 7.77 6.59 12.33
C PHE A 2 6.24 6.46 12.27
N LEU A 3 5.71 5.23 12.16
CA LEU A 3 4.25 5.01 12.12
C LEU A 3 3.51 5.47 13.38
N ILE A 4 4.17 5.40 14.55
CA ILE A 4 3.59 5.88 15.82
C ILE A 4 3.49 7.41 15.79
N VAL A 5 4.52 8.08 15.28
CA VAL A 5 4.52 9.55 15.10
C VAL A 5 3.43 9.97 14.12
N LEU A 6 3.29 9.29 12.99
CA LEU A 6 2.23 9.56 12.01
C LEU A 6 0.83 9.43 12.64
N ARG A 7 0.58 8.36 13.41
CA ARG A 7 -0.70 8.13 14.09
C ARG A 7 -0.98 9.19 15.16
N ALA A 8 0.04 9.62 15.90
CA ALA A 8 -0.09 10.70 16.87
C ALA A 8 -0.42 12.04 16.20
N ILE A 9 0.24 12.38 15.09
CA ILE A 9 -0.07 13.58 14.30
C ILE A 9 -1.50 13.50 13.78
N TYR A 10 -1.92 12.37 13.21
CA TYR A 10 -3.29 12.17 12.73
C TYR A 10 -4.32 12.38 13.85
N PHE A 11 -4.09 11.80 15.03
CA PHE A 11 -4.96 12.00 16.19
C PHE A 11 -5.11 13.48 16.58
N VAL A 12 -3.99 14.22 16.63
CA VAL A 12 -4.00 15.66 16.94
C VAL A 12 -4.77 16.45 15.89
N VAL A 13 -4.59 16.13 14.60
CA VAL A 13 -5.31 16.78 13.49
C VAL A 13 -6.81 16.48 13.54
N CYS A 14 -7.21 15.25 13.86
CA CYS A 14 -8.62 14.92 14.05
C CYS A 14 -9.21 15.68 15.24
N CYS A 15 -8.55 15.70 16.39
CA CYS A 15 -9.01 16.45 17.55
C CYS A 15 -9.17 17.94 17.25
N SER A 16 -8.23 18.57 16.54
CA SER A 16 -8.31 19.99 16.19
C SER A 16 -9.42 20.28 15.18
N ALA A 17 -9.59 19.45 14.16
CA ALA A 17 -10.64 19.62 13.16
C ALA A 17 -12.04 19.44 13.76
N ILE A 18 -12.22 18.45 14.64
CA ILE A 18 -13.52 18.20 15.30
C ILE A 18 -13.83 19.32 16.30
N ALA A 19 -12.84 19.80 17.06
CA ALA A 19 -13.03 20.95 17.95
C ALA A 19 -13.45 22.21 17.18
N ALA A 20 -12.86 22.45 15.99
CA ALA A 20 -13.27 23.54 15.10
C ALA A 20 -14.67 23.36 14.52
N PHE A 21 -15.11 22.11 14.31
CA PHE A 21 -16.45 21.79 13.81
C PHE A 21 -17.54 21.90 14.88
N VAL A 22 -17.22 21.59 16.15
CA VAL A 22 -18.16 21.64 17.28
C VAL A 22 -18.33 23.05 17.84
N HIS A 23 -17.32 23.92 17.71
CA HIS A 23 -17.44 25.34 18.04
C HIS A 23 -17.39 26.26 16.79
N PRO A 24 -18.32 26.12 15.83
CA PRO A 24 -18.36 26.99 14.68
C PRO A 24 -18.89 28.37 15.08
N LYS A 25 -18.38 29.42 14.43
CA LYS A 25 -18.95 30.78 14.50
C LYS A 25 -20.32 30.89 13.80
N ASN A 26 -20.74 29.86 13.07
CA ASN A 26 -21.99 29.79 12.34
C ASN A 26 -22.87 28.70 12.98
N GLU A 27 -24.17 28.96 13.12
CA GLU A 27 -25.17 28.10 13.78
C GLU A 27 -24.96 26.60 13.47
N PRO A 28 -24.50 25.79 14.43
CA PRO A 28 -24.38 24.35 14.24
C PRO A 28 -25.76 23.70 14.14
N PRO A 29 -25.86 22.48 13.58
CA PRO A 29 -27.10 21.72 13.59
C PRO A 29 -27.61 21.56 15.04
N ALA A 30 -28.91 21.75 15.28
CA ALA A 30 -29.51 21.73 16.63
C ALA A 30 -29.21 20.47 17.48
N ILE A 31 -28.84 19.36 16.84
CA ILE A 31 -28.43 18.10 17.49
C ILE A 31 -27.04 18.25 18.15
N VAL A 32 -26.14 19.00 17.51
CA VAL A 32 -24.77 19.23 17.97
C VAL A 32 -24.74 20.30 19.07
N GLU A 33 -25.56 21.34 18.95
CA GLU A 33 -25.67 22.42 19.94
C GLU A 33 -26.13 21.91 21.32
N ASN A 34 -27.07 20.96 21.35
CA ASN A 34 -27.57 20.41 22.62
C ASN A 34 -26.61 19.41 23.28
N HIS A 35 -25.65 18.82 22.56
CA HIS A 35 -24.75 17.76 23.06
C HIS A 35 -23.35 17.86 22.46
N GLU A 36 -22.70 19.02 22.59
CA GLU A 36 -21.37 19.31 22.01
C GLU A 36 -20.32 18.24 22.33
N ILE A 37 -20.25 17.82 23.60
CA ILE A 37 -19.26 16.83 24.08
C ILE A 37 -19.54 15.44 23.50
N VAL A 38 -20.81 15.04 23.39
CA VAL A 38 -21.20 13.73 22.85
C VAL A 38 -20.92 13.67 21.35
N ALA A 39 -21.22 14.76 20.62
CA ALA A 39 -20.92 14.88 19.21
C ALA A 39 -19.40 14.81 18.95
N PHE A 40 -18.60 15.53 19.76
CA PHE A 40 -17.13 15.46 19.70
C PHE A 40 -16.62 14.03 19.88
N LEU A 41 -17.07 13.33 20.94
CA LEU A 41 -16.62 11.97 21.24
C LEU A 41 -17.05 10.95 20.17
N LEU A 42 -18.26 11.07 19.63
CA LEU A 42 -18.75 10.18 18.58
C LEU A 42 -17.93 10.33 17.29
N ILE A 43 -17.73 11.56 16.84
CA ILE A 43 -16.97 11.83 15.61
C ILE A 43 -15.51 11.39 15.81
N LEU A 44 -14.94 11.67 16.98
CA LEU A 44 -13.59 11.22 17.31
C LEU A 44 -13.48 9.70 17.26
N LEU A 45 -14.43 8.98 17.87
CA LEU A 45 -14.46 7.51 17.84
C LEU A 45 -14.52 6.97 16.41
N VAL A 46 -15.37 7.55 15.54
CA VAL A 46 -15.45 7.16 14.13
C VAL A 46 -14.12 7.38 13.40
N THR A 47 -13.46 8.52 13.60
CA THR A 47 -12.14 8.76 12.98
C THR A 47 -11.06 7.80 13.49
N GLN A 48 -11.10 7.42 14.77
CA GLN A 48 -10.13 6.47 15.33
C GLN A 48 -10.34 5.02 14.90
N LEU A 49 -11.51 4.65 14.36
CA LEU A 49 -11.65 3.34 13.71
C LEU A 49 -10.66 3.17 12.55
N GLY A 50 -10.34 4.26 11.82
CA GLY A 50 -9.35 4.23 10.75
C GLY A 50 -7.94 3.91 11.23
N THR A 51 -7.52 4.47 12.37
CA THR A 51 -6.21 4.17 12.97
C THR A 51 -6.15 2.76 13.53
N LEU A 52 -7.26 2.25 14.09
CA LEU A 52 -7.34 0.85 14.53
C LEU A 52 -7.16 -0.11 13.35
N VAL A 53 -7.85 0.09 12.23
CA VAL A 53 -7.68 -0.72 11.02
C VAL A 53 -6.23 -0.67 10.52
N ASP A 54 -5.59 0.49 10.56
CA ASP A 54 -4.17 0.65 10.21
C ASP A 54 -3.23 -0.13 11.15
N VAL A 55 -3.56 -0.26 12.43
CA VAL A 55 -2.80 -1.06 13.41
C VAL A 55 -2.98 -2.56 13.14
N PHE A 56 -4.20 -3.01 12.83
CA PHE A 56 -4.51 -4.43 12.63
C PHE A 56 -3.99 -5.00 11.30
N ILE A 57 -3.64 -4.15 10.32
CA ILE A 57 -3.10 -4.59 9.01
C ILE A 57 -1.60 -4.23 8.93
N PRO A 58 -0.70 -5.10 9.45
CA PRO A 58 0.73 -4.78 9.58
C PRO A 58 1.50 -4.83 8.26
N LYS A 59 1.01 -5.54 7.25
CA LYS A 59 1.67 -5.67 5.94
C LYS A 59 0.70 -5.28 4.84
N LYS A 60 0.84 -4.05 4.34
CA LYS A 60 0.10 -3.58 3.18
C LYS A 60 0.99 -3.74 1.94
N ARG A 61 0.61 -4.67 1.05
CA ARG A 61 1.32 -4.85 -0.22
C ARG A 61 1.05 -3.61 -1.09
N VAL A 62 2.11 -2.86 -1.42
CA VAL A 62 2.01 -1.60 -2.17
C VAL A 62 1.30 -1.82 -3.51
N GLU A 63 1.56 -2.96 -4.16
CA GLU A 63 0.92 -3.39 -5.41
C GLU A 63 -0.62 -3.46 -5.31
N VAL A 64 -1.14 -3.89 -4.16
CA VAL A 64 -2.58 -4.01 -3.93
C VAL A 64 -3.19 -2.65 -3.68
N ILE A 65 -2.50 -1.82 -2.90
CA ILE A 65 -2.93 -0.45 -2.61
C ILE A 65 -2.97 0.38 -3.89
N SER A 66 -1.93 0.31 -4.72
CA SER A 66 -1.87 1.04 -5.98
C SER A 66 -2.96 0.56 -6.94
N ALA A 67 -3.15 -0.75 -7.09
CA ALA A 67 -4.22 -1.30 -7.91
C ALA A 67 -5.61 -0.81 -7.47
N VAL A 68 -5.86 -0.74 -6.15
CA VAL A 68 -7.13 -0.20 -5.61
C VAL A 68 -7.27 1.29 -5.92
N TYR A 69 -6.25 2.11 -5.69
CA TYR A 69 -6.33 3.55 -5.97
C TYR A 69 -6.54 3.86 -7.45
N PHE A 70 -5.79 3.19 -8.34
CA PHE A 70 -5.99 3.34 -9.79
C PHE A 70 -7.36 2.83 -10.21
N GLY A 71 -7.84 1.73 -9.62
CA GLY A 71 -9.15 1.15 -9.91
C GLY A 71 -10.31 2.06 -9.54
N LEU A 72 -10.22 2.70 -8.37
CA LEU A 72 -11.19 3.70 -7.94
C LEU A 72 -11.16 4.93 -8.86
N LEU A 73 -9.97 5.44 -9.17
CA LEU A 73 -9.81 6.63 -10.01
C LEU A 73 -10.36 6.41 -11.43
N ILE A 74 -9.96 5.31 -12.06
CA ILE A 74 -10.42 4.93 -13.40
C ILE A 74 -11.91 4.59 -13.37
N GLY A 75 -12.37 3.86 -12.35
CA GLY A 75 -13.78 3.47 -12.22
C GLY A 75 -14.72 4.67 -12.08
N VAL A 76 -14.35 5.65 -11.26
CA VAL A 76 -15.12 6.91 -11.12
C VAL A 76 -15.10 7.70 -12.43
N LEU A 77 -13.94 7.80 -13.10
CA LEU A 77 -13.83 8.48 -14.39
C LEU A 77 -14.72 7.82 -15.46
N LEU A 78 -14.66 6.49 -15.58
CA LEU A 78 -15.48 5.73 -16.53
C LEU A 78 -16.97 5.85 -16.20
N SER A 79 -17.35 5.80 -14.92
CA SER A 79 -18.74 6.02 -14.51
C SER A 79 -19.23 7.42 -14.91
N TYR A 80 -18.40 8.44 -14.70
CA TYR A 80 -18.73 9.80 -15.09
C TYR A 80 -18.95 9.92 -16.59
N LEU A 81 -18.05 9.36 -17.41
CA LEU A 81 -18.20 9.33 -18.87
C LEU A 81 -19.46 8.56 -19.30
N MET A 82 -19.74 7.42 -18.66
CA MET A 82 -20.93 6.62 -18.93
C MET A 82 -22.22 7.39 -18.58
N SER A 83 -22.23 8.12 -17.46
CA SER A 83 -23.35 8.98 -17.07
C SER A 83 -23.62 10.07 -18.10
N GLN A 84 -22.57 10.65 -18.69
CA GLN A 84 -22.71 11.63 -19.77
C GLN A 84 -23.27 11.00 -21.04
N ALA A 85 -22.79 9.80 -21.41
CA ALA A 85 -23.27 9.07 -22.58
C ALA A 85 -24.75 8.64 -22.48
N ILE A 86 -25.21 8.29 -21.28
CA ILE A 86 -26.60 7.86 -21.02
C ILE A 86 -27.57 9.03 -20.83
N SER A 87 -27.07 10.23 -20.48
CA SER A 87 -27.87 11.45 -20.31
C SER A 87 -28.89 11.72 -21.44
N PRO A 88 -28.54 11.65 -22.75
CA PRO A 88 -29.51 11.86 -23.84
C PRO A 88 -30.63 10.82 -23.89
N VAL A 89 -30.38 9.59 -23.45
CA VAL A 89 -31.40 8.52 -23.43
C VAL A 89 -32.51 8.86 -22.42
N PHE A 90 -32.13 9.35 -21.24
CA PHE A 90 -33.09 9.83 -20.25
C PHE A 90 -33.81 11.11 -20.69
N ALA A 91 -33.14 11.98 -21.45
CA ALA A 91 -33.79 13.17 -22.03
C ALA A 91 -34.86 12.79 -23.07
N ALA A 92 -34.63 11.73 -23.86
CA ALA A 92 -35.59 11.22 -24.84
C ALA A 92 -36.79 10.50 -24.20
N MET A 93 -36.58 9.79 -23.09
CA MET A 93 -37.66 9.08 -22.37
C MET A 93 -38.09 9.83 -21.10
N LYS A 94 -39.02 10.79 -21.24
CA LYS A 94 -39.58 11.57 -20.12
C LYS A 94 -40.11 10.72 -18.95
N SER A 95 -40.65 9.52 -19.21
CA SER A 95 -41.15 8.61 -18.16
C SER A 95 -40.04 8.00 -17.30
N MET A 96 -38.81 7.91 -17.83
CA MET A 96 -37.66 7.32 -17.16
C MET A 96 -36.78 8.35 -16.43
N ALA A 97 -37.06 9.65 -16.60
CA ALA A 97 -36.25 10.73 -16.03
C ALA A 97 -36.18 10.67 -14.49
N SER A 98 -37.25 10.25 -13.81
CA SER A 98 -37.29 10.09 -12.35
C SER A 98 -36.32 9.01 -11.82
N TYR A 99 -35.93 8.04 -12.65
CA TYR A 99 -35.03 6.95 -12.25
C TYR A 99 -33.57 7.24 -12.59
N ARG A 100 -33.27 8.37 -13.23
CA ARG A 100 -31.92 8.72 -13.70
C ARG A 100 -30.88 8.64 -12.58
N ASP A 101 -31.15 9.27 -11.44
CA ASP A 101 -30.17 9.36 -10.35
C ASP A 101 -29.92 7.99 -9.71
N ALA A 102 -30.97 7.16 -9.57
CA ALA A 102 -30.84 5.79 -9.10
C ALA A 102 -29.99 4.94 -10.07
N VAL A 103 -30.22 5.07 -11.38
CA VAL A 103 -29.46 4.34 -12.40
C VAL A 103 -28.00 4.79 -12.42
N VAL A 104 -27.72 6.09 -12.37
CA VAL A 104 -26.35 6.63 -12.31
C VAL A 104 -25.63 6.18 -11.05
N MET A 105 -26.31 6.15 -9.90
CA MET A 105 -25.74 5.65 -8.64
C MET A 105 -25.35 4.17 -8.75
N VAL A 106 -26.26 3.32 -9.24
CA VAL A 106 -26.00 1.89 -9.43
C VAL A 106 -24.87 1.65 -10.42
N LEU A 107 -24.87 2.36 -11.56
CA LEU A 107 -23.79 2.31 -12.55
C LEU A 107 -22.45 2.71 -11.93
N THR A 108 -22.44 3.76 -11.10
CA THR A 108 -21.20 4.23 -10.45
C THR A 108 -20.64 3.17 -9.53
N LEU A 109 -21.46 2.55 -8.69
CA LEU A 109 -21.02 1.48 -7.79
C LEU A 109 -20.52 0.28 -8.57
N MET A 110 -21.26 -0.14 -9.61
CA MET A 110 -20.92 -1.29 -10.44
C MET A 110 -19.61 -1.09 -11.22
N ILE A 111 -19.47 0.02 -11.93
CA ILE A 111 -18.28 0.32 -12.74
C ILE A 111 -17.05 0.46 -11.83
N THR A 112 -17.18 1.17 -10.71
CA THR A 112 -16.08 1.37 -9.76
C THR A 112 -15.62 0.06 -9.14
N TYR A 113 -16.57 -0.81 -8.76
CA TYR A 113 -16.25 -2.16 -8.27
C TYR A 113 -15.57 -3.00 -9.34
N PHE A 114 -16.11 -3.02 -10.56
CA PHE A 114 -15.57 -3.82 -11.65
C PHE A 114 -14.14 -3.38 -12.05
N SER A 115 -13.92 -2.08 -12.21
CA SER A 115 -12.59 -1.52 -12.49
C SER A 115 -11.58 -1.86 -11.40
N THR A 116 -11.97 -1.72 -10.13
CA THR A 116 -11.10 -2.06 -8.99
C THR A 116 -10.81 -3.56 -8.93
N SER A 117 -11.84 -4.40 -9.12
CA SER A 117 -11.71 -5.86 -9.11
C SER A 117 -10.77 -6.33 -10.22
N LEU A 118 -10.91 -5.79 -11.44
CA LEU A 118 -10.05 -6.14 -12.57
C LEU A 118 -8.58 -5.77 -12.31
N LEU A 119 -8.30 -4.57 -11.80
CA LEU A 119 -6.92 -4.17 -11.50
C LEU A 119 -6.31 -4.97 -10.36
N VAL A 120 -7.09 -5.30 -9.34
CA VAL A 120 -6.60 -6.15 -8.24
C VAL A 120 -6.33 -7.58 -8.72
N GLN A 121 -7.15 -8.12 -9.64
CA GLN A 121 -6.93 -9.46 -10.20
C GLN A 121 -5.70 -9.52 -11.13
N THR A 122 -5.43 -8.44 -11.87
CA THR A 122 -4.31 -8.35 -12.82
C THR A 122 -3.02 -7.79 -12.20
N ARG A 123 -3.04 -7.43 -10.92
CA ARG A 123 -1.91 -6.77 -10.23
C ARG A 123 -0.59 -7.56 -10.30
N ASP A 124 -0.67 -8.89 -10.34
CA ASP A 124 0.51 -9.76 -10.32
C ASP A 124 1.19 -9.82 -11.71
N ASP A 125 0.47 -9.47 -12.78
CA ASP A 125 0.99 -9.33 -14.16
C ASP A 125 1.66 -7.95 -14.40
N PHE A 126 1.30 -6.93 -13.61
CA PHE A 126 1.85 -5.56 -13.72
C PHE A 126 3.25 -5.38 -13.15
N ARG A 127 3.83 -6.41 -12.49
CA ARG A 127 5.23 -6.39 -12.04
C ARG A 127 6.23 -6.19 -13.18
N PHE A 128 5.81 -6.39 -14.43
CA PHE A 128 6.61 -6.16 -15.63
C PHE A 128 6.59 -4.68 -16.11
N VAL A 129 5.56 -3.90 -15.76
CA VAL A 129 5.37 -2.53 -16.29
C VAL A 129 5.93 -1.45 -15.36
N ILE A 130 5.92 -1.66 -14.05
CA ILE A 130 6.61 -0.80 -13.08
C ILE A 130 7.70 -1.64 -12.43
N PRO A 131 8.94 -1.64 -12.95
CA PRO A 131 10.04 -2.32 -12.27
C PRO A 131 10.27 -1.64 -10.92
N TYR A 132 9.72 -2.23 -9.86
CA TYR A 132 10.17 -1.99 -8.49
C TYR A 132 11.56 -2.60 -8.38
N VAL A 133 12.57 -1.87 -8.85
CA VAL A 133 13.96 -2.12 -8.48
C VAL A 133 14.10 -1.69 -7.03
N GLU A 134 13.70 -2.58 -6.13
CA GLU A 134 14.16 -2.51 -4.75
C GLU A 134 15.68 -2.70 -4.82
N PHE A 135 16.40 -1.59 -4.78
CA PHE A 135 17.86 -1.60 -4.65
C PHE A 135 18.18 -2.18 -3.28
N SER A 136 18.12 -3.52 -3.17
CA SER A 136 18.86 -4.19 -2.14
C SER A 136 20.31 -3.80 -2.37
N ARG A 137 20.94 -3.18 -1.37
CA ARG A 137 22.39 -3.19 -1.31
C ARG A 137 22.77 -4.65 -1.08
N GLU A 138 22.78 -5.45 -2.14
CA GLU A 138 23.71 -6.56 -2.20
C GLU A 138 25.08 -5.89 -2.11
N LEU A 139 25.56 -5.76 -0.88
CA LEU A 139 26.98 -5.76 -0.63
C LEU A 139 27.46 -7.07 -1.24
N LYS A 140 27.84 -7.02 -2.53
CA LYS A 140 28.78 -7.96 -3.15
C LYS A 140 30.14 -7.76 -2.46
N GLY A 141 30.16 -7.90 -1.13
CA GLY A 141 31.36 -8.35 -0.47
C GLY A 141 31.60 -9.74 -1.02
N VAL A 142 32.79 -9.97 -1.53
CA VAL A 142 33.18 -11.30 -2.02
C VAL A 142 32.97 -12.25 -0.83
N ARG A 143 32.01 -13.17 -0.96
CA ARG A 143 31.71 -14.11 0.12
C ARG A 143 33.00 -14.87 0.45
N PRO A 144 33.36 -15.05 1.72
CA PRO A 144 34.55 -15.79 2.07
C PRO A 144 34.43 -17.23 1.57
N LEU A 145 35.50 -17.74 0.97
CA LEU A 145 35.60 -19.15 0.57
C LEU A 145 36.01 -19.97 1.80
N ILE A 146 35.22 -20.99 2.12
CA ILE A 146 35.55 -21.93 3.20
C ILE A 146 36.33 -23.09 2.58
N LEU A 147 37.51 -23.38 3.11
CA LEU A 147 38.36 -24.48 2.67
C LEU A 147 38.09 -25.74 3.48
N ASP A 148 38.01 -26.87 2.78
CA ASP A 148 37.86 -28.21 3.33
C ASP A 148 39.21 -28.96 3.36
N SER A 149 39.30 -30.04 4.14
CA SER A 149 40.52 -30.85 4.27
C SER A 149 40.97 -31.45 2.94
N SER A 150 40.00 -31.93 2.14
CA SER A 150 40.26 -32.47 0.80
C SER A 150 40.97 -31.49 -0.14
N ALA A 151 40.57 -30.22 -0.13
CA ALA A 151 41.15 -29.16 -0.96
C ALA A 151 42.56 -28.76 -0.52
N LEU A 152 42.85 -28.86 0.79
CA LEU A 152 44.19 -28.59 1.33
C LEU A 152 45.16 -29.74 1.04
N ILE A 153 44.73 -31.00 1.22
CA ILE A 153 45.55 -32.19 0.98
C ILE A 153 45.93 -32.31 -0.50
N ASP A 154 44.99 -31.98 -1.39
CA ASP A 154 45.21 -32.03 -2.84
C ASP A 154 46.21 -30.97 -3.34
N GLY A 155 46.38 -29.86 -2.62
CA GLY A 155 47.44 -28.87 -2.86
C GLY A 155 47.25 -27.94 -4.06
N ARG A 156 46.43 -28.30 -5.06
CA ARG A 156 46.17 -27.47 -6.25
C ARG A 156 45.55 -26.11 -5.91
N ILE A 157 44.92 -25.98 -4.74
CA ILE A 157 44.39 -24.70 -4.28
C ILE A 157 45.49 -23.63 -4.13
N ALA A 158 46.72 -24.03 -3.79
CA ALA A 158 47.86 -23.11 -3.68
C ALA A 158 48.23 -22.49 -5.04
N ASP A 159 48.30 -23.31 -6.09
CA ASP A 159 48.56 -22.84 -7.46
C ASP A 159 47.46 -21.88 -7.93
N VAL A 160 46.19 -22.21 -7.63
CA VAL A 160 45.04 -21.36 -7.97
C VAL A 160 45.10 -20.03 -7.20
N VAL A 161 45.51 -20.02 -5.94
CA VAL A 161 45.73 -18.78 -5.17
C VAL A 161 46.82 -17.92 -5.81
N GLU A 162 47.90 -18.54 -6.28
CA GLU A 162 49.03 -17.84 -6.90
C GLU A 162 48.65 -17.14 -8.22
N THR A 163 47.67 -17.68 -8.96
CA THR A 163 47.13 -17.03 -10.17
C THR A 163 46.42 -15.70 -9.93
N LYS A 164 46.11 -15.35 -8.66
CA LYS A 164 45.32 -14.16 -8.27
C LYS A 164 43.94 -14.06 -8.92
N ILE A 165 43.39 -15.17 -9.40
CA ILE A 165 42.02 -15.24 -9.94
C ILE A 165 40.98 -15.13 -8.82
N LEU A 166 41.34 -15.50 -7.59
CA LEU A 166 40.46 -15.48 -6.41
C LEU A 166 40.69 -14.23 -5.56
N ASP A 167 39.75 -13.29 -5.60
CA ASP A 167 39.80 -12.01 -4.85
C ASP A 167 39.02 -12.06 -3.51
N SER A 168 38.70 -13.28 -3.05
CA SER A 168 37.89 -13.57 -1.86
C SER A 168 38.75 -13.95 -0.67
N LYS A 169 38.34 -13.58 0.55
CA LYS A 169 38.98 -14.09 1.77
C LYS A 169 38.79 -15.60 1.89
N MET A 170 39.87 -16.36 2.09
CA MET A 170 39.78 -17.78 2.40
C MET A 170 39.76 -17.98 3.92
N VAL A 171 38.86 -18.85 4.38
CA VAL A 171 38.69 -19.20 5.79
C VAL A 171 38.92 -20.70 5.92
N VAL A 172 39.89 -21.07 6.75
CA VAL A 172 40.13 -22.47 7.11
C VAL A 172 39.55 -22.69 8.51
N PRO A 173 38.54 -23.57 8.67
CA PRO A 173 38.00 -23.91 9.97
C PRO A 173 39.03 -24.68 10.83
N ASP A 174 39.01 -24.47 12.15
CA ASP A 174 39.96 -25.08 13.09
C ASP A 174 39.89 -26.62 13.11
N PHE A 175 38.73 -27.21 12.79
CA PHE A 175 38.60 -28.67 12.71
C PHE A 175 39.28 -29.26 11.46
N VAL A 176 39.35 -28.49 10.36
CA VAL A 176 40.03 -28.92 9.13
C VAL A 176 41.53 -29.00 9.38
N LEU A 177 42.10 -28.04 10.12
CA LEU A 177 43.51 -28.05 10.54
C LEU A 177 43.87 -29.20 11.49
N LYS A 178 42.88 -29.82 12.13
CA LYS A 178 43.09 -30.99 13.00
C LYS A 178 43.01 -32.31 12.26
N GLU A 179 42.45 -32.30 11.05
CA GLU A 179 42.26 -33.48 10.20
C GLU A 179 43.43 -33.68 9.21
N VAL A 180 44.03 -32.57 8.77
CA VAL A 180 45.26 -32.54 7.95
C VAL A 180 46.49 -32.70 8.83
#